data_AF-A0AAV1KD82-F1
#
_entry.id   AF-A0AAV1KD82-F1
#
_cell.length_a   1.000
_cell.length_b   1.000
_cell.length_c   1.000
_cell.angle_alpha   90.00
_cell.angle_beta   90.00
_cell.angle_gamma   90.00
#
_symmetry.space_group_name_H-M   'P 1'
#
loop_
_entity.id
_entity.type
_entity.pdbx_description
1 polymer ?
#
loop_
_entity_poly.entity_id
_entity_poly.type
_entity_poly.pdbx_seq_one_letter_code
_entity_poly.pdbx_strand_id
1 'polypeptide(L)'
;MHNAVRTLSLSREGFEQALAQPPPLHTTRLELDATLQCDCGVYWAVRLAREAGAAGAASAVRGARCSDGRALAELRAERLACVLPPARCAPRCACELRGLRLHADCRHAQLARVPRFPDPLLPPAVLLLQNNSIAHLSPDDLPPTLQLVDLSYNRLSDVEAESAAALFAGEERRVRLAGNPLACCGALAAAARAHPARLDDWRALRCGDRPLSVAAPEELCGAPAWRVPAAATGAALLLTAALVAIALVRPAARASLKRFLCTHWSHPSADGDDDRPYDVFVSFSHKDHAFVTEHLVPGLEGGSRPYRVCVHYRDWAAGDWIPAQIARSVRQARRTLAVVSRHWAQSAWARAEFREARAAALRDARPRLLAVLLDEPARLAELARLEPELRDYLASNTYLRWDDPAFWHKLRRALPHGPSAPAPAPATDTPAITTDTPAITTDTPAITTDTPIITTDTPPATPALFTSPVA
;
A
#
# COMPACT_ATOMS: atom_id res chain seq x y z
N MET A 1 -78.28 -45.98 -0.58
CA MET A 1 -77.99 -45.53 0.80
C MET A 1 -77.24 -44.22 0.70
N HIS A 2 -77.92 -43.09 0.88
CA HIS A 2 -77.29 -41.77 0.88
C HIS A 2 -76.82 -41.47 2.30
N ASN A 3 -75.54 -41.70 2.57
CA ASN A 3 -74.92 -41.12 3.77
C ASN A 3 -74.82 -39.62 3.53
N ALA A 4 -75.81 -38.88 4.03
CA ALA A 4 -75.81 -37.42 4.05
C ALA A 4 -74.80 -36.94 5.10
N VAL A 5 -73.51 -37.11 4.81
CA VAL A 5 -72.43 -36.50 5.58
C VAL A 5 -72.50 -35.00 5.28
N ARG A 6 -73.09 -34.24 6.21
CA ARG A 6 -73.27 -32.79 6.08
C ARG A 6 -72.00 -32.01 6.40
N THR A 7 -71.05 -32.61 7.11
CA THR A 7 -69.85 -31.90 7.59
C THR A 7 -68.62 -32.80 7.52
N LEU A 8 -67.59 -32.33 6.82
CA LEU A 8 -66.30 -33.01 6.68
C LEU A 8 -65.21 -32.10 7.28
N SER A 9 -64.65 -32.51 8.42
CA SER A 9 -63.46 -31.88 8.99
C SER A 9 -62.23 -32.49 8.33
N LEU A 10 -61.52 -31.70 7.52
CA LEU A 10 -60.31 -32.12 6.84
C LEU A 10 -59.09 -31.44 7.46
N SER A 11 -58.01 -32.20 7.66
CA SER A 11 -56.68 -31.65 7.86
C SER A 11 -56.20 -30.94 6.58
N ARG A 12 -55.13 -30.14 6.66
CA ARG A 12 -54.54 -29.50 5.46
C ARG A 12 -54.25 -30.51 4.35
N GLU A 13 -53.62 -31.64 4.67
CA GLU A 13 -53.33 -32.71 3.71
C GLU A 13 -54.62 -33.36 3.17
N GLY A 14 -55.61 -33.59 4.03
CA GLY A 14 -56.91 -34.13 3.61
C GLY A 14 -57.66 -33.19 2.65
N PHE A 15 -57.49 -31.87 2.81
CA PHE A 15 -58.06 -30.87 1.92
C PHE A 15 -57.33 -30.81 0.56
N GLU A 16 -56.00 -30.86 0.57
CA GLU A 16 -55.18 -30.92 -0.65
C GLU A 16 -55.51 -32.19 -1.46
N GLN A 17 -55.67 -33.34 -0.80
CA GLN A 17 -56.06 -34.61 -1.45
C GLN A 17 -57.49 -34.58 -2.01
N ALA A 18 -58.45 -34.02 -1.26
CA ALA A 18 -59.84 -33.94 -1.70
C ALA A 18 -60.04 -33.06 -2.96
N LEU A 19 -59.14 -32.11 -3.20
CA LEU A 19 -59.15 -31.26 -4.38
C LEU A 19 -58.37 -31.86 -5.56
N ALA A 20 -57.33 -32.65 -5.31
CA ALA A 20 -56.56 -33.34 -6.34
C ALA A 20 -57.35 -34.46 -7.03
N GLN A 21 -58.30 -35.10 -6.33
CA GLN A 21 -59.18 -36.14 -6.86
C GLN A 21 -60.65 -35.78 -6.58
N PRO A 22 -61.30 -34.99 -7.45
CA PRO A 22 -62.69 -34.62 -7.24
C PRO A 22 -63.57 -35.88 -7.26
N PRO A 23 -64.40 -36.13 -6.22
CA PRO A 23 -65.31 -37.27 -6.23
C PRO A 23 -66.31 -37.14 -7.39
N PRO A 24 -66.84 -38.26 -7.93
CA PRO A 24 -67.78 -38.22 -9.04
C PRO A 24 -68.98 -37.31 -8.72
N LEU A 25 -69.40 -36.56 -9.76
CA LEU A 25 -70.31 -35.40 -9.79
C LEU A 25 -71.64 -35.46 -9.00
N HIS A 26 -71.97 -36.58 -8.36
CA HIS A 26 -73.28 -36.82 -7.78
C HIS A 26 -73.34 -37.19 -6.29
N THR A 27 -72.25 -37.25 -5.52
CA THR A 27 -72.39 -37.80 -4.14
C THR A 27 -71.66 -37.14 -2.97
N THR A 28 -70.89 -36.06 -3.14
CA THR A 28 -70.26 -35.44 -1.96
C THR A 28 -70.13 -33.94 -2.10
N ARG A 29 -70.99 -33.22 -1.38
CA ARG A 29 -70.83 -31.79 -1.11
C ARG A 29 -69.89 -31.67 0.08
N LEU A 30 -68.68 -31.20 -0.16
CA LEU A 30 -67.73 -30.88 0.90
C LEU A 30 -68.16 -29.54 1.53
N GLU A 31 -68.99 -29.62 2.56
CA GLU A 31 -69.27 -28.48 3.45
C GLU A 31 -68.21 -28.46 4.55
N LEU A 32 -67.33 -27.45 4.47
CA LEU A 32 -66.33 -27.14 5.50
C LEU A 32 -67.05 -26.47 6.67
N ASP A 33 -67.16 -27.17 7.79
CA ASP A 33 -67.78 -26.66 9.04
C ASP A 33 -66.77 -25.97 9.96
N ALA A 34 -65.53 -25.75 9.49
CA ALA A 34 -64.52 -25.02 10.25
C ALA A 34 -64.66 -23.53 9.96
N THR A 35 -64.84 -22.73 11.01
CA THR A 35 -64.75 -21.26 10.97
C THR A 35 -63.34 -20.84 10.54
N LEU A 36 -63.11 -20.77 9.22
CA LEU A 36 -61.83 -20.33 8.68
C LEU A 36 -61.60 -18.86 9.07
N GLN A 37 -60.53 -18.59 9.81
CA GLN A 37 -60.03 -17.23 9.96
C GLN A 37 -59.35 -16.87 8.64
N CYS A 38 -59.95 -15.97 7.87
CA CYS A 38 -59.47 -15.61 6.55
C CYS A 38 -58.32 -14.60 6.60
N ASP A 39 -57.26 -15.05 7.25
CA ASP A 39 -55.98 -14.38 7.40
C ASP A 39 -54.93 -14.99 6.46
N CYS A 40 -53.66 -14.65 6.64
CA CYS A 40 -52.57 -15.20 5.83
C CYS A 40 -52.46 -16.74 5.92
N GLY A 41 -52.94 -17.36 7.01
CA GLY A 41 -52.82 -18.80 7.28
C GLY A 41 -53.66 -19.64 6.33
N VAL A 42 -54.69 -19.06 5.71
CA VAL A 42 -55.50 -19.70 4.68
C VAL A 42 -55.10 -19.29 3.26
N TYR A 43 -53.94 -18.63 3.07
CA TYR A 43 -53.44 -18.25 1.74
C TYR A 43 -53.42 -19.42 0.75
N TRP A 44 -52.94 -20.58 1.21
CA TRP A 44 -52.89 -21.81 0.42
C TRP A 44 -54.30 -22.25 -0.03
N ALA A 45 -55.29 -22.18 0.85
CA ALA A 45 -56.66 -22.57 0.57
C ALA A 45 -57.35 -21.59 -0.40
N VAL A 46 -57.09 -20.28 -0.28
CA VAL A 46 -57.59 -19.27 -1.22
C VAL A 46 -56.98 -19.43 -2.61
N ARG A 47 -55.67 -19.70 -2.71
CA ARG A 47 -55.00 -19.95 -4.00
C ARG A 47 -55.59 -21.18 -4.69
N LEU A 48 -55.67 -22.28 -3.94
CA LEU A 48 -56.17 -23.57 -4.43
C LEU A 48 -57.66 -23.50 -4.82
N ALA A 49 -58.47 -22.77 -4.06
CA ALA A 49 -59.87 -22.51 -4.37
C ALA A 49 -60.05 -21.80 -5.72
N ARG A 50 -59.17 -20.85 -6.06
CA ARG A 50 -59.20 -20.13 -7.35
C ARG A 50 -58.75 -21.02 -8.51
N GLU A 51 -57.70 -21.82 -8.31
CA GLU A 51 -57.21 -22.78 -9.30
C GLU A 51 -58.27 -23.85 -9.61
N ALA A 52 -58.90 -24.42 -8.59
CA ALA A 52 -59.98 -25.41 -8.73
C ALA A 52 -61.25 -24.81 -9.35
N GLY A 53 -61.57 -23.56 -9.02
CA GLY A 53 -62.66 -22.81 -9.64
C GLY A 53 -62.46 -22.59 -11.15
N ALA A 54 -61.22 -22.34 -11.58
CA ALA A 54 -60.86 -22.22 -13.00
C ALA A 54 -60.93 -23.57 -13.75
N ALA A 55 -60.70 -24.69 -13.06
CA ALA A 55 -60.72 -26.05 -13.61
C ALA A 55 -62.11 -26.72 -13.62
N GLY A 56 -63.19 -26.01 -13.25
CA GLY A 56 -64.55 -26.55 -13.26
C GLY A 56 -64.92 -27.43 -12.05
N ALA A 57 -64.00 -27.65 -11.10
CA ALA A 57 -64.22 -28.37 -9.84
C ALA A 57 -64.93 -27.51 -8.76
N ALA A 58 -65.79 -26.58 -9.20
CA ALA A 58 -66.31 -25.49 -8.37
C ALA A 58 -67.29 -25.93 -7.27
N SER A 59 -67.87 -27.13 -7.34
CA SER A 59 -68.91 -27.56 -6.39
C SER A 59 -68.37 -27.85 -4.98
N ALA A 60 -67.12 -28.33 -4.85
CA ALA A 60 -66.48 -28.60 -3.56
C ALA A 60 -65.99 -27.34 -2.84
N VAL A 61 -65.68 -26.27 -3.60
CA VAL A 61 -65.12 -25.01 -3.06
C VAL A 61 -66.22 -23.98 -2.76
N ARG A 62 -67.39 -24.06 -3.41
CA ARG A 62 -68.50 -23.07 -3.27
C ARG A 62 -69.08 -22.95 -1.86
N GLY A 63 -68.88 -23.95 -0.98
CA GLY A 63 -69.36 -23.92 0.41
C GLY A 63 -68.38 -23.30 1.41
N ALA A 64 -67.10 -23.14 1.04
CA ALA A 64 -66.05 -22.70 1.95
C ALA A 64 -66.24 -21.21 2.31
N ARG A 65 -66.53 -20.92 3.57
CA ARG A 65 -66.71 -19.55 4.07
C ARG A 65 -65.76 -19.24 5.22
N CYS A 66 -65.38 -17.99 5.29
CA CYS A 66 -64.73 -17.41 6.44
C CYS A 66 -65.70 -17.34 7.62
N SER A 67 -65.14 -17.22 8.82
CA SER A 67 -65.87 -16.87 10.04
C SER A 67 -66.69 -15.57 9.93
N ASP A 68 -66.30 -14.65 9.04
CA ASP A 68 -67.03 -13.41 8.73
C ASP A 68 -68.06 -13.56 7.60
N GLY A 69 -68.31 -14.78 7.11
CA GLY A 69 -69.30 -15.09 6.08
C GLY A 69 -68.83 -14.95 4.63
N ARG A 70 -67.65 -14.37 4.37
CA ARG A 70 -67.10 -14.22 3.01
C ARG A 70 -66.76 -15.58 2.40
N ALA A 71 -67.02 -15.76 1.10
CA ALA A 71 -66.68 -16.99 0.41
C ALA A 71 -65.18 -17.04 0.08
N LEU A 72 -64.53 -18.20 0.27
CA LEU A 72 -63.10 -18.37 0.03
C LEU A 72 -62.69 -18.07 -1.42
N ALA A 73 -63.58 -18.38 -2.38
CA ALA A 73 -63.38 -18.12 -3.81
C ALA A 73 -63.40 -16.63 -4.20
N GLU A 74 -64.01 -15.77 -3.36
CA GLU A 74 -64.10 -14.32 -3.59
C GLU A 74 -62.92 -13.56 -2.98
N LEU A 75 -62.13 -14.21 -2.13
CA LEU A 75 -60.97 -13.60 -1.50
C LEU A 75 -59.82 -13.45 -2.50
N ARG A 76 -59.14 -12.31 -2.41
CA ARG A 76 -57.85 -12.11 -3.07
C ARG A 76 -56.76 -12.52 -2.09
N ALA A 77 -55.98 -13.53 -2.45
CA ALA A 77 -54.88 -14.05 -1.63
C ALA A 77 -53.86 -12.94 -1.24
N GLU A 78 -53.66 -11.95 -2.11
CA GLU A 78 -52.81 -10.77 -1.86
C GLU A 78 -53.32 -9.84 -0.75
N ARG A 79 -54.62 -9.89 -0.42
CA ARG A 79 -55.25 -9.05 0.61
C ARG A 79 -55.33 -9.72 1.97
N LEU A 80 -54.96 -11.00 2.07
CA LEU A 80 -54.92 -11.72 3.34
C LEU A 80 -53.77 -11.18 4.18
N ALA A 81 -54.02 -10.96 5.46
CA ALA A 81 -53.05 -10.43 6.38
C ALA A 81 -53.11 -11.15 7.73
N CYS A 82 -51.97 -11.36 8.38
CA CYS A 82 -51.89 -11.91 9.74
C CYS A 82 -50.71 -11.32 10.50
N VAL A 83 -50.82 -11.24 11.82
CA VAL A 83 -49.70 -10.89 12.70
C VAL A 83 -48.88 -12.15 12.97
N LEU A 84 -47.56 -12.06 12.79
CA LEU A 84 -46.64 -13.15 13.08
C LEU A 84 -46.35 -13.24 14.58
N PRO A 85 -46.20 -14.45 15.13
CA PRO A 85 -45.83 -14.61 16.54
C PRO A 85 -44.42 -14.07 16.80
N PRO A 86 -44.13 -13.58 18.03
CA PRO A 86 -42.83 -12.99 18.37
C PRO A 86 -41.63 -13.88 18.06
N ALA A 87 -41.77 -15.21 18.18
CA ALA A 87 -40.71 -16.18 17.86
C ALA A 87 -40.29 -16.19 16.38
N ARG A 88 -41.16 -15.70 15.47
CA ARG A 88 -40.91 -15.60 14.03
C ARG A 88 -40.66 -14.17 13.56
N CYS A 89 -40.48 -13.24 14.49
CA CYS A 89 -40.21 -11.83 14.22
C CYS A 89 -38.89 -11.41 14.85
N ALA A 90 -38.30 -10.35 14.31
CA ALA A 90 -37.18 -9.68 14.96
C ALA A 90 -37.60 -9.12 16.34
N PRO A 91 -36.70 -9.15 17.34
CA PRO A 91 -36.99 -8.56 18.65
C PRO A 91 -37.27 -7.06 18.52
N ARG A 92 -38.26 -6.58 19.29
CA ARG A 92 -38.74 -5.18 19.28
C ARG A 92 -39.40 -4.72 17.98
N CYS A 93 -39.71 -5.65 17.07
CA CYS A 93 -40.48 -5.37 15.87
C CYS A 93 -41.87 -6.02 15.94
N ALA A 94 -42.83 -5.42 15.24
CA ALA A 94 -44.11 -6.03 14.92
C ALA A 94 -44.08 -6.53 13.47
N CYS A 95 -44.35 -7.82 13.27
CA CYS A 95 -44.31 -8.45 11.96
C CYS A 95 -45.72 -8.83 11.50
N GLU A 96 -46.05 -8.49 10.26
CA GLU A 96 -47.30 -8.83 9.60
C GLU A 96 -47.00 -9.50 8.26
N LEU A 97 -47.64 -10.62 7.97
CA LEU A 97 -47.58 -11.24 6.64
C LEU A 97 -48.77 -10.74 5.82
N ARG A 98 -48.52 -10.08 4.69
CA ARG A 98 -49.55 -9.66 3.73
C ARG A 98 -49.41 -10.45 2.43
N GLY A 99 -50.38 -11.30 2.14
CA GLY A 99 -50.28 -12.37 1.15
C GLY A 99 -49.17 -13.35 1.53
N LEU A 100 -47.97 -13.12 1.01
CA LEU A 100 -46.73 -13.87 1.32
C LEU A 100 -45.52 -12.94 1.55
N ARG A 101 -45.76 -11.64 1.70
CA ARG A 101 -44.71 -10.65 1.90
C ARG A 101 -44.64 -10.28 3.37
N LEU A 102 -43.45 -10.34 3.95
CA LEU A 102 -43.23 -9.94 5.33
C LEU A 102 -43.12 -8.43 5.41
N HIS A 103 -43.99 -7.81 6.20
CA HIS A 103 -43.95 -6.41 6.60
C HIS A 103 -43.46 -6.35 8.03
N ALA A 104 -42.27 -5.78 8.24
CA ALA A 104 -41.68 -5.61 9.55
C ALA A 104 -41.70 -4.14 9.97
N ASP A 105 -42.40 -3.86 11.07
CA ASP A 105 -42.47 -2.55 11.70
C ASP A 105 -41.57 -2.52 12.94
N CYS A 106 -40.42 -1.86 12.80
CA CYS A 106 -39.39 -1.71 13.83
C CYS A 106 -39.18 -0.24 14.22
N ARG A 107 -40.22 0.59 14.06
CA ARG A 107 -40.17 2.01 14.40
C ARG A 107 -39.98 2.24 15.89
N HIS A 108 -39.24 3.28 16.26
CA HIS A 108 -39.07 3.69 17.66
C HIS A 108 -38.56 2.57 18.58
N ALA A 109 -37.90 1.55 18.03
CA ALA A 109 -37.48 0.34 18.74
C ALA A 109 -36.11 0.48 19.44
N GLN A 110 -35.53 1.69 19.40
CA GLN A 110 -34.21 2.01 19.97
C GLN A 110 -33.10 1.11 19.41
N LEU A 111 -33.15 0.84 18.11
CA LEU A 111 -32.21 -0.04 17.42
C LEU A 111 -30.93 0.73 17.03
N ALA A 112 -29.77 0.13 17.28
CA ALA A 112 -28.47 0.67 16.83
C ALA A 112 -28.00 0.07 15.50
N ARG A 113 -28.62 -1.04 15.06
CA ARG A 113 -28.33 -1.78 13.83
C ARG A 113 -29.64 -2.33 13.26
N VAL A 114 -29.64 -2.68 11.98
CA VAL A 114 -30.75 -3.38 11.35
C VAL A 114 -30.93 -4.74 12.05
N PRO A 115 -32.16 -5.12 12.45
CA PRO A 115 -32.39 -6.36 13.18
C PRO A 115 -32.35 -7.56 12.24
N ARG A 116 -31.87 -8.70 12.74
CA ARG A 116 -31.89 -9.98 12.01
C ARG A 116 -33.24 -10.67 12.19
N PHE A 117 -33.75 -11.22 11.10
CA PHE A 117 -35.00 -11.99 11.11
C PHE A 117 -34.71 -13.48 11.32
N PRO A 118 -35.47 -14.20 12.16
CA PRO A 118 -35.16 -15.60 12.50
C PRO A 118 -35.30 -16.57 11.33
N ASP A 119 -36.20 -16.28 10.38
CA ASP A 119 -36.56 -17.17 9.28
C ASP A 119 -35.91 -16.68 7.97
N PRO A 120 -34.83 -17.32 7.50
CA PRO A 120 -34.14 -16.91 6.28
C PRO A 120 -34.98 -17.15 5.01
N LEU A 121 -36.00 -18.02 5.06
CA LEU A 121 -36.91 -18.28 3.94
C LEU A 121 -38.00 -17.20 3.83
N LEU A 122 -38.11 -16.33 4.83
CA LEU A 122 -39.11 -15.27 4.88
C LEU A 122 -38.46 -13.90 5.14
N PRO A 123 -37.60 -13.41 4.24
CA PRO A 123 -37.00 -12.08 4.38
C PRO A 123 -38.07 -10.98 4.28
N PRO A 124 -37.87 -9.84 4.96
CA PRO A 124 -38.78 -8.71 4.88
C PRO A 124 -38.85 -8.16 3.45
N ALA A 125 -40.06 -7.97 2.94
CA ALA A 125 -40.31 -7.21 1.72
C ALA A 125 -40.47 -5.72 2.04
N VAL A 126 -41.02 -5.40 3.22
CA VAL A 126 -41.14 -4.04 3.74
C VAL A 126 -40.51 -3.97 5.11
N LEU A 127 -39.57 -3.04 5.29
CA LEU A 127 -38.83 -2.86 6.54
C LEU A 127 -38.88 -1.40 6.98
N LEU A 128 -39.59 -1.14 8.09
CA LEU A 128 -39.77 0.19 8.65
C LEU A 128 -38.86 0.36 9.86
N LEU A 129 -37.82 1.19 9.74
CA LEU A 129 -36.78 1.39 10.75
C LEU A 129 -36.68 2.85 11.20
N GLN A 130 -37.72 3.65 10.97
CA GLN A 130 -37.68 5.07 11.29
C GLN A 130 -37.62 5.35 12.79
N ASN A 131 -36.97 6.47 13.15
CA ASN A 131 -36.79 6.94 14.52
C ASN A 131 -36.02 5.93 15.39
N ASN A 132 -34.88 5.47 14.89
CA ASN A 132 -33.93 4.63 15.61
C ASN A 132 -32.56 5.33 15.74
N SER A 133 -31.51 4.61 16.09
CA SER A 133 -30.14 5.12 16.20
C SER A 133 -29.16 4.34 15.32
N ILE A 134 -29.63 3.90 14.14
CA ILE A 134 -28.82 3.12 13.19
C ILE A 134 -27.80 4.05 12.53
N ALA A 135 -26.51 3.75 12.68
CA ALA A 135 -25.42 4.51 12.07
C ALA A 135 -24.67 3.71 10.98
N HIS A 136 -24.71 2.38 11.07
CA HIS A 136 -23.99 1.48 10.18
C HIS A 136 -24.98 0.52 9.51
N LEU A 137 -24.74 0.28 8.22
CA LEU A 137 -25.48 -0.70 7.42
C LEU A 137 -24.50 -1.78 6.97
N SER A 138 -24.95 -3.04 7.00
CA SER A 138 -24.27 -4.15 6.36
C SER A 138 -25.03 -4.56 5.10
N PRO A 139 -24.34 -5.01 4.03
CA PRO A 139 -25.01 -5.55 2.84
C PRO A 139 -25.90 -6.75 3.17
N ASP A 140 -25.49 -7.58 4.12
CA ASP A 140 -26.18 -8.81 4.52
C ASP A 140 -27.54 -8.55 5.17
N ASP A 141 -27.70 -7.39 5.80
CA ASP A 141 -28.94 -6.99 6.47
C ASP A 141 -30.01 -6.50 5.46
N LEU A 142 -29.66 -6.38 4.17
CA LEU A 142 -30.48 -5.79 3.11
C LEU A 142 -30.80 -6.82 2.02
N PRO A 143 -31.83 -7.67 2.23
CA PRO A 143 -32.11 -8.77 1.31
C PRO A 143 -32.50 -8.26 -0.10
N PRO A 144 -32.18 -8.99 -1.18
CA PRO A 144 -32.46 -8.55 -2.55
C PRO A 144 -33.97 -8.41 -2.83
N THR A 145 -34.82 -9.17 -2.12
CA THR A 145 -36.28 -9.14 -2.23
C THR A 145 -36.95 -7.94 -1.56
N LEU A 146 -36.18 -7.10 -0.85
CA LEU A 146 -36.66 -5.91 -0.17
C LEU A 146 -37.23 -4.89 -1.17
N GLN A 147 -38.51 -4.56 -1.03
CA GLN A 147 -39.25 -3.64 -1.89
C GLN A 147 -39.29 -2.22 -1.32
N LEU A 148 -39.42 -2.09 0.00
CA LEU A 148 -39.46 -0.81 0.70
C LEU A 148 -38.59 -0.89 1.96
N VAL A 149 -37.71 0.09 2.13
CA VAL A 149 -36.95 0.29 3.36
C VAL A 149 -37.04 1.75 3.79
N ASP A 150 -37.49 1.96 5.03
CA ASP A 150 -37.59 3.28 5.64
C ASP A 150 -36.53 3.42 6.74
N LEU A 151 -35.46 4.14 6.44
CA LEU A 151 -34.35 4.42 7.36
C LEU A 151 -34.39 5.89 7.83
N SER A 152 -35.53 6.56 7.72
CA SER A 152 -35.66 7.97 8.08
C SER A 152 -35.37 8.21 9.58
N TYR A 153 -34.84 9.38 9.92
CA TYR A 153 -34.56 9.80 11.30
C TYR A 153 -33.69 8.77 12.06
N ASN A 154 -32.54 8.44 11.45
CA ASN A 154 -31.48 7.62 12.02
C ASN A 154 -30.17 8.44 12.07
N ARG A 155 -29.02 7.76 12.22
CA ARG A 155 -27.70 8.38 12.36
C ARG A 155 -26.77 8.05 11.19
N LEU A 156 -27.34 7.82 9.99
CA LEU A 156 -26.55 7.49 8.80
C LEU A 156 -25.80 8.74 8.31
N SER A 157 -24.47 8.70 8.38
CA SER A 157 -23.61 9.76 7.87
C SER A 157 -22.71 9.28 6.73
N ASP A 158 -21.74 8.44 7.06
CA ASP A 158 -20.77 7.85 6.13
C ASP A 158 -20.97 6.34 6.07
N VAL A 159 -21.79 5.90 5.13
CA VAL A 159 -22.02 4.48 4.85
C VAL A 159 -21.05 4.05 3.77
N GLU A 160 -20.40 2.90 3.99
CA GLU A 160 -19.47 2.28 3.05
C GLU A 160 -20.12 2.07 1.67
N ALA A 161 -19.30 2.11 0.62
CA ALA A 161 -19.78 2.04 -0.76
C ALA A 161 -20.55 0.76 -1.07
N GLU A 162 -20.16 -0.37 -0.50
CA GLU A 162 -20.82 -1.66 -0.69
C GLU A 162 -22.22 -1.66 -0.07
N SER A 163 -22.36 -1.23 1.18
CA SER A 163 -23.65 -1.10 1.85
C SER A 163 -24.57 -0.06 1.20
N ALA A 164 -24.00 1.04 0.69
CA ALA A 164 -24.75 2.02 -0.09
C ALA A 164 -25.27 1.40 -1.39
N ALA A 165 -24.44 0.65 -2.12
CA ALA A 165 -24.87 -0.08 -3.32
C ALA A 165 -25.93 -1.13 -2.98
N ALA A 166 -25.77 -1.88 -1.89
CA ALA A 166 -26.71 -2.88 -1.43
C ALA A 166 -28.07 -2.26 -1.06
N LEU A 167 -28.10 -1.08 -0.43
CA LEU A 167 -29.34 -0.34 -0.12
C LEU A 167 -30.14 -0.03 -1.38
N PHE A 168 -29.42 0.31 -2.44
CA PHE A 168 -29.90 0.64 -3.76
C PHE A 168 -29.79 -0.56 -4.73
N ALA A 169 -29.90 -1.79 -4.22
CA ALA A 169 -29.99 -2.99 -5.06
C ALA A 169 -31.45 -3.23 -5.51
N GLY A 170 -31.65 -3.64 -6.77
CA GLY A 170 -32.97 -3.88 -7.36
C GLY A 170 -33.59 -2.63 -8.00
N GLU A 171 -34.19 -2.80 -9.18
CA GLU A 171 -34.70 -1.70 -10.01
C GLU A 171 -35.88 -0.96 -9.36
N GLU A 172 -36.77 -1.70 -8.70
CA GLU A 172 -38.03 -1.19 -8.13
C GLU A 172 -37.98 -0.94 -6.61
N ARG A 173 -36.79 -1.03 -6.00
CA ARG A 173 -36.67 -0.84 -4.55
C ARG A 173 -36.87 0.63 -4.19
N ARG A 174 -37.77 0.88 -3.25
CA ARG A 174 -38.06 2.20 -2.67
C ARG A 174 -37.33 2.39 -1.34
N VAL A 175 -36.73 3.56 -1.17
CA VAL A 175 -35.87 3.90 -0.04
C VAL A 175 -36.31 5.24 0.56
N ARG A 176 -36.24 5.36 1.89
CA ARG A 176 -36.40 6.64 2.61
C ARG A 176 -35.23 6.89 3.55
N LEU A 177 -34.67 8.09 3.52
CA LEU A 177 -33.45 8.48 4.23
C LEU A 177 -33.53 9.86 4.89
N ALA A 178 -34.67 10.54 4.86
CA ALA A 178 -34.85 11.88 5.42
C ALA A 178 -34.49 11.92 6.91
N GLY A 179 -33.96 13.06 7.38
CA GLY A 179 -33.60 13.25 8.78
C GLY A 179 -32.32 12.51 9.23
N ASN A 180 -31.53 11.97 8.30
CA ASN A 180 -30.20 11.44 8.59
C ASN A 180 -29.10 12.51 8.41
N PRO A 181 -28.01 12.48 9.21
CA PRO A 181 -26.87 13.40 9.09
C PRO A 181 -25.92 12.98 7.94
N LEU A 182 -26.43 12.92 6.71
CA LEU A 182 -25.71 12.40 5.55
C LEU A 182 -24.40 13.17 5.29
N ALA A 183 -23.28 12.45 5.11
CA ALA A 183 -22.04 13.04 4.66
C ALA A 183 -22.17 13.43 3.17
N CYS A 184 -21.99 14.71 2.85
CA CYS A 184 -22.21 15.30 1.52
C CYS A 184 -21.49 14.58 0.38
N CYS A 185 -20.31 14.03 0.72
CA CYS A 185 -19.33 13.43 -0.17
C CYS A 185 -19.08 11.96 0.16
N GLY A 186 -19.90 11.37 1.01
CA GLY A 186 -19.87 9.95 1.31
C GLY A 186 -20.55 9.14 0.20
N ALA A 187 -20.31 7.83 0.21
CA ALA A 187 -20.85 6.94 -0.81
C ALA A 187 -22.39 6.89 -0.80
N LEU A 188 -23.02 7.05 0.37
CA LEU A 188 -24.48 7.12 0.49
C LEU A 188 -25.08 8.32 -0.25
N ALA A 189 -24.49 9.51 -0.10
CA ALA A 189 -24.95 10.71 -0.78
C ALA A 189 -24.71 10.63 -2.29
N ALA A 190 -23.63 9.99 -2.72
CA ALA A 190 -23.39 9.71 -4.14
C ALA A 190 -24.43 8.72 -4.71
N ALA A 191 -24.69 7.62 -4.00
CA ALA A 191 -25.67 6.61 -4.42
C ALA A 191 -27.10 7.17 -4.47
N ALA A 192 -27.47 8.03 -3.52
CA ALA A 192 -28.74 8.73 -3.51
C ALA A 192 -28.91 9.66 -4.73
N ARG A 193 -27.88 10.43 -5.08
CA ARG A 193 -27.88 11.29 -6.29
C ARG A 193 -27.94 10.50 -7.58
N ALA A 194 -27.32 9.33 -7.62
CA ALA A 194 -27.37 8.46 -8.80
C ALA A 194 -28.77 7.86 -9.04
N HIS A 195 -29.61 7.79 -7.99
CA HIS A 195 -30.92 7.12 -8.07
C HIS A 195 -32.05 7.89 -7.37
N PRO A 196 -32.34 9.14 -7.76
CA PRO A 196 -33.34 9.97 -7.10
C PRO A 196 -34.77 9.39 -7.23
N ALA A 197 -35.07 8.67 -8.31
CA ALA A 197 -36.38 8.06 -8.54
C ALA A 197 -36.72 6.95 -7.53
N ARG A 198 -35.71 6.36 -6.88
CA ARG A 198 -35.89 5.30 -5.86
C ARG A 198 -36.11 5.87 -4.46
N LEU A 199 -35.89 7.17 -4.28
CA LEU A 199 -36.01 7.86 -3.02
C LEU A 199 -37.35 8.58 -2.94
N ASP A 200 -38.27 8.00 -2.16
CA ASP A 200 -39.60 8.57 -1.91
C ASP A 200 -39.52 10.01 -1.35
N ASP A 201 -38.48 10.29 -0.58
CA ASP A 201 -38.24 11.52 0.16
C ASP A 201 -37.05 12.31 -0.39
N TRP A 202 -36.71 12.13 -1.67
CA TRP A 202 -35.58 12.80 -2.36
C TRP A 202 -35.48 14.30 -2.06
N ARG A 203 -36.60 15.03 -2.10
CA ARG A 203 -36.65 16.48 -1.87
C ARG A 203 -36.37 16.89 -0.43
N ALA A 204 -36.52 15.97 0.53
CA ALA A 204 -36.28 16.20 1.95
C ALA A 204 -34.85 15.85 2.38
N LEU A 205 -34.05 15.22 1.52
CA LEU A 205 -32.68 14.85 1.83
C LEU A 205 -31.78 16.08 1.95
N ARG A 206 -31.02 16.13 3.04
CA ARG A 206 -30.10 17.22 3.37
C ARG A 206 -28.73 16.65 3.74
N CYS A 207 -27.69 17.41 3.44
CA CYS A 207 -26.39 17.26 4.05
C CYS A 207 -26.03 18.59 4.73
N GLY A 208 -25.86 18.55 6.05
CA GLY A 208 -25.86 19.78 6.86
C GLY A 208 -27.13 20.58 6.58
N ASP A 209 -26.97 21.88 6.31
CA ASP A 209 -28.11 22.76 6.00
C ASP A 209 -28.52 22.74 4.52
N ARG A 210 -27.77 22.06 3.66
CA ARG A 210 -27.96 22.11 2.20
C ARG A 210 -28.84 20.95 1.71
N PRO A 211 -29.84 21.21 0.85
CA PRO A 211 -30.62 20.16 0.21
C PRO A 211 -29.78 19.40 -0.82
N LEU A 212 -29.84 18.07 -0.79
CA LEU A 212 -29.11 17.20 -1.70
C LEU A 212 -29.59 17.33 -3.16
N SER A 213 -30.84 17.76 -3.35
CA SER A 213 -31.52 17.89 -4.63
C SER A 213 -31.12 19.10 -5.46
N VAL A 214 -30.54 20.13 -4.84
CA VAL A 214 -30.24 21.41 -5.51
C VAL A 214 -28.74 21.62 -5.67
N ALA A 215 -27.94 21.11 -4.74
CA ALA A 215 -26.52 21.40 -4.73
C ALA A 215 -25.77 20.47 -5.70
N ALA A 216 -24.98 21.06 -6.60
CA ALA A 216 -24.14 20.31 -7.54
C ALA A 216 -23.03 19.57 -6.76
N PRO A 217 -22.64 18.34 -7.15
CA PRO A 217 -21.61 17.57 -6.42
C PRO A 217 -20.33 18.36 -6.14
N GLU A 218 -19.94 19.23 -7.08
CA GLU A 218 -18.77 20.11 -7.00
C GLU A 218 -18.89 21.21 -5.94
N GLU A 219 -20.10 21.73 -5.71
CA GLU A 219 -20.41 22.74 -4.69
C GLU A 219 -20.51 22.15 -3.28
N LEU A 220 -20.87 20.87 -3.14
CA LEU A 220 -20.91 20.19 -1.85
C LEU A 220 -19.54 19.63 -1.43
N CYS A 221 -18.74 19.17 -2.40
CA CYS A 221 -17.50 18.46 -2.10
C CYS A 221 -16.23 19.29 -2.26
N GLY A 222 -16.37 20.52 -2.76
CA GLY A 222 -15.24 21.32 -3.21
C GLY A 222 -14.56 20.64 -4.40
N ALA A 223 -13.88 21.44 -5.23
CA ALA A 223 -12.94 20.85 -6.17
C ALA A 223 -11.90 20.04 -5.38
N PRO A 224 -11.49 18.85 -5.84
CA PRO A 224 -10.51 18.07 -5.11
C PRO A 224 -9.23 18.90 -4.97
N ALA A 225 -8.72 19.02 -3.74
CA ALA A 225 -7.67 19.94 -3.34
C ALA A 225 -6.35 19.81 -4.15
N TRP A 226 -6.19 18.75 -4.94
CA TRP A 226 -5.04 18.53 -5.81
C TRP A 226 -5.07 19.32 -7.13
N ARG A 227 -6.22 19.81 -7.60
CA ARG A 227 -6.32 20.50 -8.91
C ARG A 227 -5.52 21.80 -8.96
N VAL A 228 -5.48 22.55 -7.87
CA VAL A 228 -4.72 23.81 -7.76
C VAL A 228 -3.20 23.55 -7.73
N PRO A 229 -2.66 22.67 -6.87
CA PRO A 229 -1.22 22.40 -6.87
C PRO A 229 -0.74 21.67 -8.14
N ALA A 230 -1.55 20.81 -8.78
CA ALA A 230 -1.13 20.08 -9.99
C ALA A 230 -0.96 20.97 -11.23
N ALA A 231 -1.81 21.99 -11.40
CA ALA A 231 -1.65 22.95 -12.49
C ALA A 231 -0.41 23.84 -12.29
N ALA A 232 -0.16 24.26 -11.04
CA ALA A 232 1.00 25.09 -10.69
C ALA A 232 2.33 24.32 -10.84
N THR A 233 2.38 23.05 -10.42
CA THR A 233 3.56 22.20 -10.61
C THR A 233 3.83 21.91 -12.09
N GLY A 234 2.79 21.65 -12.89
CA GLY A 234 2.90 21.49 -14.33
C GLY A 234 3.48 22.72 -15.03
N ALA A 235 2.97 23.91 -14.71
CA ALA A 235 3.48 25.17 -15.26
C ALA A 235 4.94 25.44 -14.85
N ALA A 236 5.30 25.17 -13.59
CA ALA A 236 6.67 25.32 -13.10
C ALA A 236 7.65 24.35 -13.79
N LEU A 237 7.25 23.10 -14.04
CA LEU A 237 8.07 22.12 -14.75
C LEU A 237 8.29 22.52 -16.22
N LEU A 238 7.27 23.04 -16.89
CA LEU A 238 7.40 23.52 -18.27
C LEU A 238 8.31 24.76 -18.36
N LEU A 239 8.19 25.69 -17.40
CA LEU A 239 9.07 26.87 -17.33
C LEU A 239 10.52 26.49 -17.06
N THR A 240 10.77 25.55 -16.13
CA THR A 240 12.15 25.09 -15.86
C THR A 240 12.74 24.36 -17.05
N ALA A 241 11.99 23.50 -17.75
CA ALA A 241 12.44 22.84 -18.97
C ALA A 241 12.80 23.85 -20.07
N ALA A 242 11.98 24.89 -20.26
CA ALA A 242 12.24 25.95 -21.24
C ALA A 242 13.52 26.75 -20.89
N LEU A 243 13.71 27.12 -19.62
CA LEU A 243 14.91 27.83 -19.17
C LEU A 243 16.18 26.98 -19.34
N VAL A 244 16.11 25.68 -19.05
CA VAL A 244 17.21 24.73 -19.29
C VAL A 244 17.51 24.61 -20.79
N ALA A 245 16.50 24.49 -21.64
CA ALA A 245 16.70 24.44 -23.09
C ALA A 245 17.38 25.72 -23.63
N ILE A 246 16.95 26.90 -23.17
CA ILE A 246 17.56 28.19 -23.53
C ILE A 246 19.02 28.26 -23.04
N ALA A 247 19.29 27.83 -21.80
CA ALA A 247 20.65 27.76 -21.27
C ALA A 247 21.53 26.79 -22.08
N LEU A 248 20.97 25.67 -22.52
CA LEU A 248 21.64 24.71 -23.38
C LEU A 248 21.87 25.20 -24.82
N VAL A 249 21.28 26.31 -25.28
CA VAL A 249 21.62 26.89 -26.60
C VAL A 249 22.84 27.82 -26.50
N ARG A 250 23.10 28.41 -25.33
CA ARG A 250 24.22 29.36 -25.14
C ARG A 250 25.52 28.62 -24.81
N PRO A 251 26.61 28.75 -25.61
CA PRO A 251 27.85 28.01 -25.40
C PRO A 251 28.54 28.33 -24.07
N ALA A 252 28.45 29.58 -23.58
CA ALA A 252 28.96 29.98 -22.27
C ALA A 252 28.19 29.31 -21.11
N ALA A 253 26.88 29.15 -21.24
CA ALA A 253 26.05 28.46 -20.25
C ALA A 253 26.23 26.94 -20.29
N ARG A 254 26.46 26.33 -21.47
CA ARG A 254 26.92 24.93 -21.57
C ARG A 254 28.22 24.69 -20.82
N ALA A 255 29.19 25.59 -20.95
CA ALA A 255 30.46 25.49 -20.24
C ALA A 255 30.30 25.66 -18.71
N SER A 256 29.40 26.54 -18.26
CA SER A 256 29.08 26.71 -16.84
C SER A 256 28.26 25.57 -16.26
N LEU A 257 27.30 25.00 -17.01
CA LEU A 257 26.53 23.82 -16.61
C LEU A 257 27.40 22.56 -16.58
N LYS A 258 28.29 22.40 -17.56
CA LYS A 258 29.31 21.33 -17.55
C LYS A 258 30.24 21.49 -16.36
N ARG A 259 30.69 22.71 -16.03
CA ARG A 259 31.45 22.97 -14.80
C ARG A 259 30.63 22.64 -13.55
N PHE A 260 29.37 23.07 -13.47
CA PHE A 260 28.49 22.81 -12.32
C PHE A 260 28.19 21.32 -12.12
N LEU A 261 27.84 20.58 -13.18
CA LEU A 261 27.67 19.12 -13.16
C LEU A 261 29.00 18.43 -12.83
N CYS A 262 30.11 18.88 -13.40
CA CYS A 262 31.42 18.38 -13.02
C CYS A 262 31.75 18.71 -11.56
N THR A 263 31.35 19.83 -10.97
CA THR A 263 31.63 20.12 -9.54
C THR A 263 30.64 19.45 -8.58
N HIS A 264 29.42 19.16 -9.00
CA HIS A 264 28.40 18.47 -8.19
C HIS A 264 28.46 16.94 -8.31
N TRP A 265 28.95 16.40 -9.44
CA TRP A 265 29.19 14.97 -9.64
C TRP A 265 30.68 14.58 -9.60
N SER A 266 31.60 15.54 -9.51
CA SER A 266 32.86 15.27 -8.81
C SER A 266 32.48 15.11 -7.36
N HIS A 267 32.57 13.89 -6.85
CA HIS A 267 32.53 13.68 -5.41
C HIS A 267 33.46 14.69 -4.73
N PRO A 268 33.07 15.25 -3.57
CA PRO A 268 33.99 16.03 -2.78
C PRO A 268 35.25 15.19 -2.62
N SER A 269 36.38 15.70 -3.11
CA SER A 269 37.68 15.22 -2.67
C SER A 269 37.63 15.32 -1.17
N ALA A 270 37.56 14.17 -0.50
CA ALA A 270 37.60 14.12 0.94
C ALA A 270 39.02 14.56 1.34
N ASP A 271 39.19 15.87 1.51
CA ASP A 271 40.12 16.46 2.45
C ASP A 271 39.60 16.19 3.87
N GLY A 272 39.30 14.90 4.11
CA GLY A 272 38.97 14.33 5.40
C GLY A 272 40.16 13.48 5.78
N ASP A 273 40.73 13.83 6.91
CA ASP A 273 41.83 13.14 7.57
C ASP A 273 41.56 11.63 7.59
N ASP A 274 42.40 10.89 6.88
CA ASP A 274 42.33 9.44 6.75
C ASP A 274 43.77 9.01 6.92
N ASP A 275 44.11 8.51 8.11
CA ASP A 275 45.46 8.13 8.56
C ASP A 275 46.08 6.99 7.73
N ARG A 276 45.55 6.72 6.54
CA ARG A 276 46.08 5.79 5.58
C ARG A 276 47.51 6.17 5.18
N PRO A 277 48.43 5.18 5.18
CA PRO A 277 49.83 5.42 4.88
C PRO A 277 50.09 5.77 3.41
N TYR A 278 49.16 5.42 2.51
CA TYR A 278 49.30 5.64 1.07
C TYR A 278 48.17 6.49 0.49
N ASP A 279 48.51 7.37 -0.43
CA ASP A 279 47.55 8.19 -1.16
C ASP A 279 47.00 7.41 -2.36
N VAL A 280 47.85 6.60 -3.00
CA VAL A 280 47.49 5.80 -4.18
C VAL A 280 48.14 4.43 -4.11
N PHE A 281 47.36 3.37 -4.35
CA PHE A 281 47.87 2.04 -4.63
C PHE A 281 47.80 1.76 -6.14
N VAL A 282 48.90 1.32 -6.75
CA VAL A 282 48.97 1.07 -8.20
C VAL A 282 48.92 -0.43 -8.50
N SER A 283 47.82 -0.85 -9.12
CA SER A 283 47.59 -2.19 -9.67
C SER A 283 48.09 -2.27 -11.10
N PHE A 284 48.98 -3.19 -11.41
CA PHE A 284 49.50 -3.38 -12.77
C PHE A 284 49.96 -4.82 -13.04
N SER A 285 50.14 -5.17 -14.31
CA SER A 285 50.73 -6.47 -14.70
C SER A 285 52.25 -6.44 -14.57
N HIS A 286 52.88 -7.54 -14.17
CA HIS A 286 54.34 -7.64 -14.15
C HIS A 286 55.00 -7.29 -15.51
N LYS A 287 54.29 -7.50 -16.63
CA LYS A 287 54.78 -7.12 -17.97
C LYS A 287 54.77 -5.61 -18.22
N ASP A 288 54.00 -4.85 -17.45
CA ASP A 288 53.91 -3.39 -17.53
C ASP A 288 54.87 -2.70 -16.53
N HIS A 289 55.75 -3.48 -15.88
CA HIS A 289 56.66 -3.00 -14.84
C HIS A 289 57.57 -1.86 -15.30
N ALA A 290 58.10 -1.93 -16.52
CA ALA A 290 58.96 -0.88 -17.08
C ALA A 290 58.19 0.46 -17.16
N PHE A 291 56.98 0.44 -17.70
CA PHE A 291 56.12 1.63 -17.76
C PHE A 291 55.85 2.21 -16.36
N VAL A 292 55.48 1.36 -15.41
CA VAL A 292 55.13 1.83 -14.06
C VAL A 292 56.34 2.41 -13.33
N THR A 293 57.50 1.74 -13.41
CA THR A 293 58.71 2.13 -12.68
C THR A 293 59.40 3.34 -13.30
N GLU A 294 59.39 3.47 -14.63
CA GLU A 294 60.12 4.53 -15.32
C GLU A 294 59.27 5.80 -15.55
N HIS A 295 57.95 5.67 -15.62
CA HIS A 295 57.06 6.78 -16.01
C HIS A 295 56.00 7.09 -14.94
N LEU A 296 55.18 6.11 -14.57
CA LEU A 296 54.00 6.37 -13.74
C LEU A 296 54.35 6.73 -12.30
N VAL A 297 55.15 5.89 -11.62
CA VAL A 297 55.57 6.11 -10.23
C VAL A 297 56.43 7.37 -10.10
N PRO A 298 57.46 7.59 -10.94
CA PRO A 298 58.24 8.84 -10.88
C PRO A 298 57.40 10.10 -11.13
N GLY A 299 56.38 10.05 -12.00
CA GLY A 299 55.51 11.20 -12.24
C GLY A 299 54.48 11.48 -11.12
N LEU A 300 54.18 10.48 -10.29
CA LEU A 300 53.34 10.59 -9.09
C LEU A 300 54.16 11.00 -7.86
N GLU A 301 55.33 10.40 -7.64
CA GLU A 301 56.24 10.75 -6.55
C GLU A 301 57.03 12.04 -6.85
N GLY A 302 57.03 12.51 -8.11
CA GLY A 302 57.73 13.71 -8.56
C GLY A 302 56.87 14.99 -8.67
N GLY A 303 57.54 16.14 -8.58
CA GLY A 303 56.94 17.48 -8.73
C GLY A 303 56.71 18.21 -7.39
N SER A 304 55.91 19.27 -7.42
CA SER A 304 55.72 20.17 -6.27
C SER A 304 54.87 19.59 -5.13
N ARG A 305 54.13 18.51 -5.37
CA ARG A 305 53.32 17.78 -4.37
C ARG A 305 53.43 16.27 -4.64
N PRO A 306 54.36 15.57 -3.98
CA PRO A 306 54.57 14.14 -4.18
C PRO A 306 53.44 13.33 -3.53
N TYR A 307 52.97 12.28 -4.21
CA TYR A 307 52.02 11.31 -3.66
C TYR A 307 52.77 10.18 -2.96
N ARG A 308 52.23 9.65 -1.85
CA ARG A 308 52.71 8.40 -1.23
C ARG A 308 52.11 7.21 -1.99
N VAL A 309 52.92 6.57 -2.83
CA VAL A 309 52.47 5.49 -3.70
C VAL A 309 52.75 4.12 -3.07
N CYS A 310 51.78 3.22 -3.10
CA CYS A 310 51.96 1.81 -2.78
C CYS A 310 52.10 1.00 -4.07
N VAL A 311 53.17 0.20 -4.19
CA VAL A 311 53.45 -0.70 -5.30
C VAL A 311 53.92 -2.07 -4.81
N HIS A 312 53.45 -3.13 -5.47
CA HIS A 312 53.64 -4.50 -5.01
C HIS A 312 55.11 -4.98 -4.97
N TYR A 313 56.02 -4.39 -5.76
CA TYR A 313 57.44 -4.80 -5.78
C TYR A 313 58.30 -4.14 -4.70
N ARG A 314 57.77 -3.11 -4.03
CA ARG A 314 58.47 -2.36 -2.97
C ARG A 314 57.85 -2.61 -1.60
N ASP A 315 56.52 -2.65 -1.54
CA ASP A 315 55.79 -2.49 -0.28
C ASP A 315 55.14 -3.80 0.23
N TRP A 316 55.27 -4.91 -0.50
CA TRP A 316 54.75 -6.22 -0.10
C TRP A 316 55.80 -7.05 0.63
N ALA A 317 55.39 -7.74 1.70
CA ALA A 317 56.28 -8.64 2.43
C ALA A 317 56.45 -9.97 1.66
N ALA A 318 57.69 -10.39 1.48
CA ALA A 318 58.01 -11.66 0.84
C ALA A 318 57.51 -12.85 1.69
N GLY A 319 56.85 -13.83 1.06
CA GLY A 319 56.35 -15.04 1.71
C GLY A 319 54.89 -14.98 2.21
N ASP A 320 54.26 -13.81 2.20
CA ASP A 320 52.85 -13.64 2.57
C ASP A 320 51.87 -14.09 1.47
N TRP A 321 50.64 -14.43 1.86
CA TRP A 321 49.58 -14.79 0.92
C TRP A 321 49.19 -13.59 0.06
N ILE A 322 49.45 -13.71 -1.23
CA ILE A 322 49.38 -12.57 -2.15
C ILE A 322 47.98 -11.90 -2.16
N PRO A 323 46.83 -12.63 -2.11
CA PRO A 323 45.51 -11.96 -2.11
C PRO A 323 45.21 -11.17 -0.83
N ALA A 324 45.80 -11.56 0.31
CA ALA A 324 45.74 -10.73 1.51
C ALA A 324 46.53 -9.43 1.34
N GLN A 325 47.69 -9.48 0.65
CA GLN A 325 48.49 -8.28 0.34
C GLN A 325 47.74 -7.30 -0.57
N ILE A 326 46.99 -7.78 -1.57
CA ILE A 326 46.07 -6.95 -2.39
C ILE A 326 45.06 -6.25 -1.50
N ALA A 327 44.30 -7.03 -0.74
CA ALA A 327 43.18 -6.51 0.03
C ALA A 327 43.68 -5.51 1.09
N ARG A 328 44.86 -5.75 1.66
CA ARG A 328 45.56 -4.82 2.54
C ARG A 328 45.96 -3.53 1.82
N SER A 329 46.58 -3.62 0.64
CA SER A 329 47.05 -2.45 -0.12
C SER A 329 45.89 -1.55 -0.56
N VAL A 330 44.78 -2.16 -1.01
CA VAL A 330 43.53 -1.43 -1.34
C VAL A 330 42.96 -0.71 -0.12
N ARG A 331 42.98 -1.34 1.07
CA ARG A 331 42.48 -0.71 2.32
C ARG A 331 43.41 0.36 2.88
N GLN A 332 44.72 0.23 2.66
CA GLN A 332 45.74 1.14 3.15
C GLN A 332 45.96 2.35 2.22
N ALA A 333 45.33 2.38 1.04
CA ALA A 333 45.39 3.49 0.12
C ALA A 333 44.10 4.33 0.08
N ARG A 334 44.22 5.63 -0.17
CA ARG A 334 43.06 6.53 -0.36
C ARG A 334 42.35 6.28 -1.70
N ARG A 335 43.11 5.93 -2.75
CA ARG A 335 42.60 5.47 -4.05
C ARG A 335 43.40 4.28 -4.59
N THR A 336 42.79 3.48 -5.46
CA THR A 336 43.43 2.44 -6.25
C THR A 336 43.47 2.85 -7.71
N LEU A 337 44.66 2.85 -8.31
CA LEU A 337 44.92 3.15 -9.71
C LEU A 337 45.21 1.84 -10.44
N ALA A 338 44.30 1.41 -11.33
CA ALA A 338 44.49 0.22 -12.15
C ALA A 338 45.05 0.56 -13.52
N VAL A 339 46.25 0.08 -13.81
CA VAL A 339 46.91 0.20 -15.11
C VAL A 339 46.41 -0.94 -15.99
N VAL A 340 45.45 -0.63 -16.85
CA VAL A 340 44.77 -1.58 -17.72
C VAL A 340 45.47 -1.64 -19.08
N SER A 341 46.07 -2.78 -19.35
CA SER A 341 46.72 -3.16 -20.60
C SER A 341 46.24 -4.53 -21.08
N ARG A 342 46.64 -4.95 -22.27
CA ARG A 342 46.49 -6.33 -22.76
C ARG A 342 47.15 -7.36 -21.85
N HIS A 343 48.27 -7.02 -21.25
CA HIS A 343 48.98 -7.90 -20.32
C HIS A 343 48.30 -7.96 -18.95
N TRP A 344 47.63 -6.88 -18.55
CA TRP A 344 46.82 -6.83 -17.34
C TRP A 344 45.63 -7.79 -17.43
N ALA A 345 44.87 -7.78 -18.53
CA ALA A 345 43.70 -8.63 -18.64
C ALA A 345 44.00 -10.12 -18.73
N GLN A 346 45.23 -10.50 -19.11
CA GLN A 346 45.69 -11.90 -19.09
C GLN A 346 46.17 -12.34 -17.70
N SER A 347 46.51 -11.40 -16.82
CA SER A 347 47.01 -11.67 -15.47
C SER A 347 45.87 -11.98 -14.50
N ALA A 348 45.79 -13.23 -14.03
CA ALA A 348 44.84 -13.63 -12.99
C ALA A 348 44.99 -12.79 -11.71
N TRP A 349 46.23 -12.38 -11.43
CA TRP A 349 46.60 -11.56 -10.30
C TRP A 349 45.99 -10.16 -10.36
N ALA A 350 46.18 -9.48 -11.49
CA ALA A 350 45.72 -8.12 -11.68
C ALA A 350 44.19 -8.03 -11.77
N ARG A 351 43.55 -9.08 -12.32
CA ARG A 351 42.07 -9.22 -12.30
C ARG A 351 41.50 -9.37 -10.88
N ALA A 352 42.13 -10.18 -10.03
CA ALA A 352 41.70 -10.35 -8.64
C ALA A 352 41.78 -9.02 -7.86
N GLU A 353 42.84 -8.25 -8.09
CA GLU A 353 43.04 -6.93 -7.49
C GLU A 353 41.95 -5.92 -7.86
N PHE A 354 41.57 -5.88 -9.13
CA PHE A 354 40.49 -5.02 -9.60
C PHE A 354 39.12 -5.41 -9.05
N ARG A 355 38.85 -6.71 -8.89
CA ARG A 355 37.61 -7.20 -8.26
C ARG A 355 37.53 -6.78 -6.80
N GLU A 356 38.62 -6.93 -6.05
CA GLU A 356 38.67 -6.48 -4.65
C GLU A 356 38.52 -4.96 -4.52
N ALA A 357 39.21 -4.19 -5.37
CA ALA A 357 39.10 -2.73 -5.39
C ALA A 357 37.68 -2.26 -5.75
N ARG A 358 37.03 -2.91 -6.73
CA ARG A 358 35.63 -2.64 -7.10
C ARG A 358 34.68 -3.00 -5.96
N ALA A 359 34.86 -4.15 -5.34
CA ALA A 359 34.05 -4.59 -4.21
C ALA A 359 34.19 -3.63 -3.00
N ALA A 360 35.41 -3.14 -2.73
CA ALA A 360 35.65 -2.13 -1.71
C ALA A 360 34.99 -0.79 -2.05
N ALA A 361 35.05 -0.35 -3.31
CA ALA A 361 34.39 0.88 -3.76
C ALA A 361 32.86 0.82 -3.60
N LEU A 362 32.25 -0.35 -3.89
CA LEU A 362 30.82 -0.57 -3.71
C LEU A 362 30.42 -0.59 -2.23
N ARG A 363 31.18 -1.27 -1.36
CA ARG A 363 30.90 -1.33 0.09
C ARG A 363 30.97 0.04 0.75
N ASP A 364 31.93 0.86 0.35
CA ASP A 364 32.17 2.17 0.97
C ASP A 364 31.33 3.29 0.33
N ALA A 365 30.44 2.96 -0.62
CA ALA A 365 29.66 3.90 -1.42
C ALA A 365 30.49 5.04 -2.05
N ARG A 366 31.76 4.76 -2.37
CA ARG A 366 32.74 5.73 -2.86
C ARG A 366 33.54 5.13 -4.02
N PRO A 367 33.69 5.81 -5.17
CA PRO A 367 34.39 5.25 -6.33
C PRO A 367 35.91 5.24 -6.13
N ARG A 368 36.46 4.31 -5.34
CA ARG A 368 37.89 4.26 -4.96
C ARG A 368 38.84 3.86 -6.09
N LEU A 369 38.32 3.37 -7.20
CA LEU A 369 39.07 2.84 -8.32
C LEU A 369 39.18 3.87 -9.45
N LEU A 370 40.35 4.00 -10.08
CA LEU A 370 40.58 4.79 -11.28
C LEU A 370 41.33 3.94 -12.29
N ALA A 371 40.82 3.81 -13.51
CA ALA A 371 41.47 3.04 -14.57
C ALA A 371 42.33 3.95 -15.45
N VAL A 372 43.58 3.55 -15.70
CA VAL A 372 44.51 4.14 -16.67
C VAL A 372 44.71 3.16 -17.80
N LEU A 373 44.38 3.56 -19.02
CA LEU A 373 44.48 2.73 -20.20
C LEU A 373 45.80 2.98 -20.92
N LEU A 374 46.58 1.92 -21.13
CA LEU A 374 47.82 1.97 -21.92
C LEU A 374 47.58 1.69 -23.40
N ASP A 375 46.53 0.92 -23.71
CA ASP A 375 46.20 0.49 -25.07
C ASP A 375 45.09 1.34 -25.70
N GLU A 376 45.04 1.34 -27.03
CA GLU A 376 44.01 2.05 -27.79
C GLU A 376 42.58 1.52 -27.55
N PRO A 377 41.55 2.37 -27.69
CA PRO A 377 40.14 2.02 -27.40
C PRO A 377 39.61 0.84 -28.22
N ALA A 378 40.04 0.69 -29.47
CA ALA A 378 39.63 -0.43 -30.33
C ALA A 378 40.07 -1.78 -29.75
N ARG A 379 41.25 -1.80 -29.12
CA ARG A 379 41.80 -2.97 -28.44
C ARG A 379 41.14 -3.21 -27.09
N LEU A 380 40.65 -2.14 -26.47
CA LEU A 380 39.85 -2.17 -25.24
C LEU A 380 38.52 -2.91 -25.42
N ALA A 381 37.91 -2.83 -26.60
CA ALA A 381 36.68 -3.56 -26.92
C ALA A 381 36.90 -5.09 -26.97
N GLU A 382 38.08 -5.54 -27.42
CA GLU A 382 38.48 -6.96 -27.35
C GLU A 382 38.78 -7.39 -25.92
N LEU A 383 39.46 -6.54 -25.16
CA LEU A 383 39.76 -6.70 -23.73
C LEU A 383 38.49 -6.85 -22.88
N ALA A 384 37.48 -6.03 -23.13
CA ALA A 384 36.18 -6.07 -22.47
C ALA A 384 35.37 -7.32 -22.83
N ARG A 385 35.72 -8.05 -23.91
CA ARG A 385 35.12 -9.37 -24.22
C ARG A 385 35.66 -10.48 -23.31
N LEU A 386 36.87 -10.32 -22.78
CA LEU A 386 37.54 -11.33 -21.96
C LEU A 386 37.20 -11.21 -20.46
N GLU A 387 36.67 -10.07 -20.00
CA GLU A 387 36.34 -9.84 -18.59
C GLU A 387 35.08 -8.95 -18.46
N PRO A 388 33.91 -9.54 -18.11
CA PRO A 388 32.65 -8.81 -17.98
C PRO A 388 32.69 -7.71 -16.91
N GLU A 389 33.37 -7.93 -15.79
CA GLU A 389 33.44 -6.97 -14.69
C GLU A 389 34.19 -5.68 -15.07
N LEU A 390 35.23 -5.77 -15.89
CA LEU A 390 35.97 -4.64 -16.46
C LEU A 390 35.11 -3.90 -17.47
N ARG A 391 34.37 -4.62 -18.32
CA ARG A 391 33.44 -4.02 -19.29
C ARG A 391 32.40 -3.15 -18.58
N ASP A 392 31.74 -3.72 -17.58
CA ASP A 392 30.69 -3.02 -16.83
C ASP A 392 31.25 -1.80 -16.12
N TYR A 393 32.44 -1.93 -15.55
CA TYR A 393 33.13 -0.82 -14.92
C TYR A 393 33.46 0.30 -15.92
N LEU A 394 34.06 -0.02 -17.06
CA LEU A 394 34.43 0.97 -18.08
C LEU A 394 33.20 1.62 -18.76
N ALA A 395 32.09 0.89 -18.88
CA ALA A 395 30.84 1.43 -19.41
C ALA A 395 30.17 2.45 -18.46
N SER A 396 30.39 2.30 -17.15
CA SER A 396 29.73 3.10 -16.11
C SER A 396 30.64 4.10 -15.40
N ASN A 397 31.95 4.08 -15.63
CA ASN A 397 32.93 4.91 -14.91
C ASN A 397 33.91 5.61 -15.85
N THR A 398 34.47 6.74 -15.38
CA THR A 398 35.49 7.50 -16.11
C THR A 398 36.87 6.83 -16.00
N TYR A 399 37.56 6.71 -17.14
CA TYR A 399 38.95 6.24 -17.23
C TYR A 399 39.86 7.31 -17.86
N LEU A 400 41.17 7.20 -17.65
CA LEU A 400 42.18 8.06 -18.26
C LEU A 400 42.98 7.29 -19.29
N ARG A 401 43.29 7.92 -20.42
CA ARG A 401 44.18 7.34 -21.43
C ARG A 401 45.57 7.92 -21.27
N TRP A 402 46.59 7.05 -21.33
CA TRP A 402 47.98 7.49 -21.24
C TRP A 402 48.39 8.41 -22.40
N ASP A 403 47.87 8.18 -23.61
CA ASP A 403 48.16 8.96 -24.81
C ASP A 403 47.45 10.33 -24.86
N ASP A 404 46.69 10.68 -23.82
CA ASP A 404 46.03 11.98 -23.70
C ASP A 404 47.08 13.07 -23.37
N PRO A 405 47.22 14.14 -24.18
CA PRO A 405 48.18 15.21 -23.91
C PRO A 405 47.99 15.90 -22.55
N ALA A 406 46.77 15.83 -21.99
CA ALA A 406 46.44 16.37 -20.67
C ALA A 406 46.39 15.29 -19.57
N PHE A 407 46.96 14.10 -19.79
CA PHE A 407 46.92 12.97 -18.86
C PHE A 407 47.28 13.36 -17.43
N TRP A 408 48.45 13.96 -17.23
CA TRP A 408 48.94 14.30 -15.89
C TRP A 408 48.06 15.30 -15.15
N HIS A 409 47.51 16.29 -15.86
CA HIS A 409 46.57 17.24 -15.27
C HIS A 409 45.27 16.53 -14.85
N LYS A 410 44.72 15.67 -15.71
CA LYS A 410 43.50 14.91 -15.42
C LYS A 410 43.72 13.92 -14.27
N LEU A 411 44.88 13.25 -14.23
CA LEU A 411 45.25 12.30 -13.18
C LEU A 411 45.39 12.99 -11.83
N ARG A 412 46.16 14.08 -11.74
CA ARG A 412 46.33 14.83 -10.49
C ARG A 412 45.02 15.43 -9.97
N ARG A 413 44.08 15.77 -10.85
CA ARG A 413 42.74 16.22 -10.45
C ARG A 413 41.89 15.08 -9.88
N ALA A 414 42.06 13.86 -10.39
CA ALA A 414 41.29 12.69 -9.98
C ALA A 414 41.84 12.03 -8.70
N LEU A 415 43.10 12.29 -8.35
CA LEU A 415 43.77 11.75 -7.17
C LEU A 415 43.58 12.64 -5.92
N PRO A 416 43.62 12.05 -4.71
CA PRO A 416 43.43 12.79 -3.45
C PRO A 416 44.66 13.65 -3.16
N HIS A 417 44.46 14.92 -2.84
CA HIS A 417 45.58 15.79 -2.49
C HIS A 417 45.95 15.49 -1.03
N GLY A 418 47.20 15.15 -0.75
CA GLY A 418 47.66 14.96 0.64
C GLY A 418 47.55 16.27 1.44
N PRO A 419 47.45 16.21 2.79
CA PRO A 419 47.58 17.40 3.61
C PRO A 419 48.91 18.09 3.29
N SER A 420 48.86 19.39 2.99
CA SER A 420 50.06 20.19 2.79
C SER A 420 50.94 20.08 4.03
N ALA A 421 52.22 19.75 3.85
CA ALA A 421 53.22 19.97 4.91
C ALA A 421 53.07 21.41 5.43
N PRO A 422 53.15 21.65 6.76
CA PRO A 422 52.98 22.99 7.30
C PRO A 422 54.07 23.90 6.70
N ALA A 423 53.63 25.00 6.09
CA ALA A 423 54.52 26.04 5.63
C ALA A 423 55.30 26.62 6.83
N PRO A 424 56.59 26.97 6.68
CA PRO A 424 57.32 27.67 7.74
C PRO A 424 56.59 28.98 8.04
N ALA A 425 56.30 29.21 9.32
CA ALA A 425 55.55 30.38 9.78
C ALA A 425 56.23 31.68 9.30
N PRO A 426 55.47 32.65 8.75
CA PRO A 426 56.03 33.96 8.44
C PRO A 426 56.33 34.70 9.75
N ALA A 427 57.59 35.05 9.95
CA ALA A 427 58.02 35.99 10.98
C ALA A 427 57.23 37.29 10.79
N THR A 428 56.41 37.64 11.76
CA THR A 428 55.70 38.92 11.79
C THR A 428 56.08 39.62 13.07
N ASP A 429 57.06 40.51 12.96
CA ASP A 429 57.34 41.56 13.93
C ASP A 429 56.16 42.52 13.98
N THR A 430 55.53 42.68 15.14
CA THR A 430 54.90 43.94 15.58
C THR A 430 54.61 43.87 17.09
N PRO A 431 54.48 45.02 17.80
CA PRO A 431 55.21 45.27 19.03
C PRO A 431 54.36 44.98 20.26
N ALA A 432 55.05 44.83 21.39
CA ALA A 432 54.45 44.73 22.71
C ALA A 432 53.56 45.94 23.02
N ILE A 433 52.29 45.67 23.38
CA ILE A 433 51.49 46.56 24.20
C ILE A 433 51.14 45.79 25.46
N THR A 434 51.83 46.17 26.53
CA THR A 434 51.59 45.75 27.90
C THR A 434 50.27 46.34 28.39
N THR A 435 49.41 45.53 28.98
CA THR A 435 48.49 46.04 30.02
C THR A 435 48.20 44.93 31.01
N ASP A 436 48.66 45.17 32.24
CA ASP A 436 48.51 44.34 33.43
C ASP A 436 47.05 44.15 33.83
N THR A 437 46.69 42.96 34.32
CA THR A 437 45.71 42.76 35.41
C THR A 437 45.84 41.32 35.97
N PRO A 438 45.39 41.01 37.21
CA PRO A 438 46.27 40.63 38.29
C PRO A 438 46.15 39.15 38.69
N ALA A 439 47.13 38.70 39.46
CA ALA A 439 47.16 37.40 40.12
C ALA A 439 46.02 37.26 41.15
N ILE A 440 45.33 36.11 41.10
CA ILE A 440 44.59 35.55 42.23
C ILE A 440 45.08 34.11 42.42
N THR A 441 45.94 33.95 43.43
CA THR A 441 46.19 32.72 44.20
C THR A 441 44.87 32.32 44.87
N THR A 442 44.43 31.07 44.95
CA THR A 442 44.83 29.91 45.79
C THR A 442 43.75 28.84 45.45
N ASP A 443 43.84 27.53 45.62
CA ASP A 443 44.58 26.64 46.52
C ASP A 443 44.61 25.24 45.89
N THR A 444 45.66 24.49 46.21
CA THR A 444 45.75 23.05 45.98
C THR A 444 45.37 22.32 47.27
N PRO A 445 44.57 21.25 47.21
CA PRO A 445 44.67 20.18 48.19
C PRO A 445 45.24 18.91 47.56
N ALA A 446 46.17 18.32 48.29
CA ALA A 446 46.95 17.15 47.93
C ALA A 446 46.26 15.83 48.34
N ILE A 447 46.52 14.80 47.52
CA ILE A 447 46.71 13.37 47.83
C ILE A 447 45.56 12.63 48.53
N THR A 448 45.06 11.56 47.91
CA THR A 448 45.05 10.23 48.55
C THR A 448 45.09 9.13 47.47
N THR A 449 46.12 8.29 47.59
CA THR A 449 46.34 7.04 46.87
C THR A 449 45.49 5.95 47.50
N ASP A 450 44.74 5.17 46.71
CA ASP A 450 44.28 3.85 47.13
C ASP A 450 44.26 2.88 45.92
N THR A 451 45.10 1.86 46.04
CA THR A 451 44.96 0.50 45.48
C THR A 451 44.92 -0.45 46.69
N PRO A 452 44.47 -1.72 46.62
CA PRO A 452 44.05 -2.54 45.46
C PRO A 452 42.72 -3.32 45.73
N ILE A 453 42.32 -4.24 44.83
CA ILE A 453 42.14 -5.68 45.12
C ILE A 453 41.58 -6.43 43.90
N ILE A 454 42.23 -7.57 43.64
CA ILE A 454 41.96 -8.60 42.64
C ILE A 454 40.77 -9.45 43.10
N THR A 455 39.84 -9.77 42.20
CA THR A 455 39.09 -11.04 42.32
C THR A 455 38.93 -11.67 40.95
N THR A 456 39.63 -12.78 40.77
CA THR A 456 39.43 -13.79 39.73
C THR A 456 38.17 -14.58 40.03
N ASP A 457 37.36 -14.89 39.01
CA ASP A 457 36.61 -16.14 39.03
C ASP A 457 36.24 -16.62 37.61
N THR A 458 36.67 -17.84 37.34
CA THR A 458 36.32 -18.70 36.20
C THR A 458 36.34 -20.14 36.74
N PRO A 459 35.69 -21.12 36.10
CA PRO A 459 34.26 -21.38 35.90
C PRO A 459 33.83 -22.65 36.69
N PRO A 460 32.72 -23.33 36.33
CA PRO A 460 32.96 -24.62 35.67
C PRO A 460 32.01 -24.98 34.52
N ALA A 461 32.54 -25.78 33.59
CA ALA A 461 31.86 -26.56 32.56
C ALA A 461 30.90 -27.59 33.18
N THR A 462 29.83 -28.10 32.55
CA THR A 462 29.70 -29.07 31.43
C THR A 462 28.23 -29.64 31.55
N PRO A 463 27.69 -30.55 30.70
CA PRO A 463 27.97 -30.93 29.32
C PRO A 463 26.72 -30.96 28.39
N ALA A 464 26.99 -31.33 27.14
CA ALA A 464 26.09 -31.50 26.00
C ALA A 464 25.01 -32.60 26.15
N LEU A 465 23.91 -32.44 25.39
CA LEU A 465 23.13 -33.57 24.86
C LEU A 465 22.78 -33.35 23.38
N PHE A 466 23.27 -34.29 22.59
CA PHE A 466 22.93 -34.58 21.19
C PHE A 466 21.51 -35.14 21.09
N THR A 467 20.74 -34.73 20.06
CA THR A 467 19.90 -35.65 19.28
C THR A 467 19.78 -35.14 17.85
N SER A 468 20.18 -35.99 16.89
CA SER A 468 19.96 -35.84 15.45
C SER A 468 18.60 -36.48 15.06
N PRO A 469 18.02 -36.16 13.88
CA PRO A 469 16.68 -36.58 13.46
C PRO A 469 16.72 -37.77 12.49
N VAL A 470 15.67 -38.60 12.43
CA VAL A 470 15.32 -39.39 11.23
C VAL A 470 13.82 -39.73 11.27
N ALA A 471 13.07 -39.31 10.25
CA ALA A 471 12.11 -40.06 9.43
C ALA A 471 11.16 -39.11 8.69
#